data_AF-A0A6V6ZAT9-F1
#
_entry.id   AF-A0A6V6ZAT9-F1
#
_cell.length_a   1.000
_cell.length_b   1.000
_cell.length_c   1.000
_cell.angle_alpha   90.00
_cell.angle_beta   90.00
_cell.angle_gamma   90.00
#
_symmetry.space_group_name_H-M   'P 1'
#
loop_
_entity.id
_entity.type
_entity.pdbx_description
1 polymer ?
#
loop_
_entity_poly.entity_id
_entity_poly.type
_entity_poly.pdbx_seq_one_letter_code
_entity_poly.pdbx_strand_id
1 'polypeptide(L)' 'MDNIDEKIRIKQMEMSIEENPERKAELHKQMTKLQLQKEIAVIRKKIEQLG' A
#
# COMPACT_ATOMS: atom_id res chain seq x y z
N MET A 1 2.59 9.73 12.21
CA MET A 1 2.70 9.35 10.78
C MET A 1 1.68 8.26 10.56
N ASP A 2 0.66 8.52 9.76
CA ASP A 2 -0.26 7.48 9.30
C ASP A 2 0.54 6.31 8.73
N ASN A 3 0.52 5.19 9.44
CA ASN A 3 1.35 4.05 9.14
C ASN A 3 0.90 3.44 7.80
N ILE A 4 1.69 3.64 6.74
CA ILE A 4 1.43 3.01 5.43
C ILE A 4 1.27 1.50 5.58
N ASP A 5 1.97 0.86 6.53
CA ASP A 5 1.80 -0.57 6.82
C ASP A 5 0.44 -0.90 7.44
N GLU A 6 -0.12 -0.01 8.25
CA GLU A 6 -1.47 -0.15 8.79
C GLU A 6 -2.51 0.00 7.68
N LYS A 7 -2.34 0.99 6.79
CA LYS A 7 -3.20 1.17 5.62
C LYS A 7 -3.15 -0.06 4.70
N ILE A 8 -1.96 -0.63 4.48
CA ILE A 8 -1.78 -1.89 3.74
C ILE A 8 -2.52 -3.04 4.44
N ARG A 9 -2.36 -3.19 5.76
CA ARG A 9 -3.01 -4.27 6.52
C ARG A 9 -4.53 -4.18 6.44
N ILE A 10 -5.11 -3.00 6.65
CA ILE A 10 -6.56 -2.76 6.55
C ILE A 10 -7.02 -3.12 5.13
N LYS A 11 -6.30 -2.67 4.11
CA LYS A 11 -6.65 -2.92 2.71
C LYS A 11 -6.57 -4.41 2.35
N GLN A 12 -5.63 -5.17 2.91
CA GLN A 12 -5.54 -6.62 2.74
C GLN A 12 -6.76 -7.33 3.34
N MET A 13 -7.20 -6.87 4.51
CA MET A 13 -8.40 -7.40 5.17
C MET A 13 -9.68 -7.08 4.39
N GLU A 14 -9.83 -5.84 3.89
CA GLU A 14 -10.95 -5.48 3.01
C GLU A 14 -11.00 -6.39 1.78
N MET A 15 -9.85 -6.66 1.15
CA MET A 15 -9.79 -7.55 -0.02
C MET A 15 -10.10 -9.01 0.29
N SER A 16 -9.84 -9.47 1.52
CA SER A 16 -10.10 -10.87 1.90
C SER A 16 -11.58 -11.15 2.16
N ILE A 17 -12.35 -10.11 2.52
CA ILE A 17 -13.79 -10.21 2.78
C ILE A 17 -14.65 -9.67 1.62
N GLU A 18 -14.06 -9.00 0.64
CA GLU A 18 -14.78 -8.46 -0.51
C GLU A 18 -15.10 -9.56 -1.54
N GLU A 19 -16.39 -9.77 -1.78
CA GLU A 19 -16.94 -10.75 -2.71
C GLU A 19 -17.26 -10.15 -4.08
N ASN A 20 -17.45 -8.82 -4.15
CA ASN A 20 -17.72 -8.14 -5.42
C ASN A 20 -16.42 -8.03 -6.27
N PRO A 21 -16.39 -8.60 -7.49
CA PRO A 21 -15.17 -8.61 -8.31
C PRO A 21 -14.66 -7.21 -8.71
N GLU A 22 -15.57 -6.28 -9.01
CA GLU A 22 -15.21 -4.92 -9.42
C GLU A 22 -14.60 -4.14 -8.27
N ARG A 23 -15.23 -4.21 -7.09
CA ARG A 23 -14.70 -3.60 -5.87
C ARG A 23 -13.37 -4.22 -5.48
N LYS A 24 -13.23 -5.55 -5.59
CA LYS A 24 -11.97 -6.25 -5.32
C LYS A 24 -10.85 -5.79 -6.25
N ALA A 25 -11.12 -5.62 -7.55
CA ALA A 25 -10.15 -5.08 -8.50
C ALA A 25 -9.71 -3.64 -8.14
N GLU A 26 -10.63 -2.81 -7.68
CA GLU A 26 -10.32 -1.46 -7.20
C GLU A 26 -9.49 -1.48 -5.91
N LEU A 27 -9.82 -2.37 -4.96
CA LEU A 27 -9.00 -2.57 -3.76
C LEU A 27 -7.57 -3.03 -4.10
N HIS A 28 -7.40 -3.89 -5.10
CA HIS A 28 -6.08 -4.29 -5.61
C HIS A 28 -5.26 -3.12 -6.18
N LYS A 29 -5.89 -2.19 -6.93
CA LYS A 29 -5.22 -0.98 -7.43
C LYS A 29 -4.76 -0.09 -6.28
N GLN A 30 -5.63 0.10 -5.29
CA GLN A 30 -5.32 0.90 -4.10
C GLN A 30 -4.19 0.27 -3.26
N MET A 31 -4.19 -1.06 -3.12
CA MET A 31 -3.10 -1.81 -2.49
C MET A 31 -1.76 -1.55 -3.19
N THR A 32 -1.75 -1.69 -4.52
CA THR A 32 -0.55 -1.49 -5.34
C THR A 32 0.00 -0.07 -5.16
N LYS A 33 -0.87 0.94 -5.13
CA LYS A 33 -0.48 2.33 -4.86
C LYS A 33 0.20 2.49 -3.49
N LEU A 34 -0.35 1.87 -2.44
CA LEU A 34 0.23 1.95 -1.09
C LEU A 34 1.61 1.26 -1.02
N GLN A 35 1.77 0.11 -1.67
CA GLN A 35 3.05 -0.59 -1.75
C GLN A 35 4.11 0.26 -2.47
N LEU A 36 3.77 0.86 -3.61
CA LEU A 36 4.66 1.76 -4.32
C LEU A 36 5.05 2.98 -3.48
N GLN A 37 4.11 3.56 -2.72
CA GLN A 37 4.40 4.66 -1.80
C GLN A 37 5.41 4.25 -0.71
N LYS A 38 5.28 3.03 -0.17
CA LYS A 38 6.23 2.47 0.79
C LYS A 38 7.63 2.32 0.16
N GLU A 39 7.71 1.76 -1.04
CA GLU A 39 8.97 1.60 -1.76
C GLU A 39 9.65 2.94 -2.04
N ILE A 40 8.90 3.94 -2.50
CA ILE A 40 9.41 5.30 -2.73
C ILE A 40 9.96 5.89 -1.44
N ALA A 41 9.28 5.73 -0.31
CA ALA A 41 9.76 6.23 0.98
C ALA A 41 11.09 5.54 1.40
N VAL A 42 11.21 4.24 1.18
CA VAL A 42 12.45 3.49 1.43
C VAL A 42 13.58 3.98 0.51
N ILE A 43 13.31 4.14 -0.79
CA ILE A 43 14.29 4.63 -1.76
C ILE A 43 14.76 6.05 -1.39
N ARG A 44 13.83 6.94 -1.04
CA ARG A 44 14.15 8.32 -0.61
C ARG A 44 15.08 8.31 0.60
N LYS A 45 14.79 7.50 1.61
CA LYS A 45 15.65 7.36 2.79
C LYS A 45 17.04 6.84 2.44
N LYS A 46 17.15 5.89 1.50
CA LYS A 46 18.46 5.40 1.02
C LYS A 46 19.24 6.49 0.29
N ILE A 47 18.59 7.28 -0.56
CA ILE A 47 19.22 8.41 -1.26
C ILE A 47 19.74 9.44 -0.25
N GLU A 48 18.94 9.79 0.76
CA GLU A 48 19.32 10.71 1.83
C GLU A 48 20.55 10.24 2.63
N GLN A 49 20.74 8.92 2.77
CA GLN A 49 21.90 8.34 3.46
C GLN A 49 23.19 8.28 2.62
N LEU A 50 23.10 8.49 1.30
CA LEU A 50 24.23 8.46 0.37
C LEU A 50 24.81 9.85 0.07
N GLY A 51 24.09 10.92 0.40
CA GLY A 51 24.53 12.31 0.29
C GLY A 51 24.99 12.87 1.63
#